data_AF-A0A183JIZ3-F1
#
_entry.id   AF-A0A183JIZ3-F1
#
_cell.length_a   1.000
_cell.length_b   1.000
_cell.length_c   1.000
_cell.angle_alpha   90.00
_cell.angle_beta   90.00
_cell.angle_gamma   90.00
#
_symmetry.space_group_name_H-M   'P 1'
#
loop_
_entity.id
_entity.type
_entity.pdbx_description
1 polymer ?
#
loop_
_entity_poly.entity_id
_entity_poly.type
_entity_poly.pdbx_seq_one_letter_code
_entity_poly.pdbx_strand_id
1 'polypeptide(L)'
;MGDGRVSQIAAEVRRYNLEVLGISETHWMQVGQRLASEELLLYSGHEENAPRTQGFTLMLSRQAQNTLIRWESHGPRIIKALFKTKKRVFQ
;
A
#
# COMPACT_ATOMS: atom_id res chain seq x y z
N MET A 1 11.70 1.75 -1.73
CA MET A 1 11.50 0.90 -2.93
C MET A 1 11.72 1.73 -4.21
N GLY A 2 12.37 1.19 -5.25
CA GLY A 2 12.60 1.91 -6.51
C GLY A 2 11.51 1.70 -7.56
N ASP A 3 11.43 2.57 -8.56
CA ASP A 3 10.33 2.64 -9.56
C ASP A 3 10.15 1.35 -10.36
N GLY A 4 11.23 0.68 -10.76
CA GLY A 4 11.15 -0.60 -11.47
C GLY A 4 10.47 -1.71 -10.66
N ARG A 5 10.73 -1.77 -9.34
CA ARG A 5 10.06 -2.73 -8.45
C ARG A 5 8.59 -2.38 -8.22
N VAL A 6 8.28 -1.08 -8.10
CA VAL A 6 6.89 -0.61 -8.00
C VAL A 6 6.09 -1.04 -9.22
N SER A 7 6.61 -0.83 -10.43
CA SER A 7 5.97 -1.25 -11.68
C SER A 7 5.79 -2.77 -11.78
N GLN A 8 6.79 -3.55 -11.35
CA GLN A 8 6.69 -5.01 -11.34
C GLN A 8 5.59 -5.51 -10.41
N ILE A 9 5.51 -4.97 -9.19
CA ILE A 9 4.46 -5.34 -8.22
C ILE A 9 3.09 -4.91 -8.74
N ALA A 10 2.99 -3.72 -9.33
CA ALA A 10 1.76 -3.23 -9.93
C ALA A 10 1.27 -4.13 -11.08
N ALA A 11 2.18 -4.74 -11.85
CA ALA A 11 1.83 -5.74 -12.86
C ALA A 11 1.27 -7.03 -12.22
N GLU A 12 1.84 -7.49 -11.11
CA GLU A 12 1.34 -8.66 -10.38
C GLU A 12 -0.02 -8.41 -9.70
N VAL A 13 -0.23 -7.22 -9.13
CA VAL A 13 -1.54 -6.80 -8.58
C VAL A 13 -2.62 -6.89 -9.66
N ARG A 14 -2.34 -6.41 -10.87
CA ARG A 14 -3.25 -6.54 -12.02
C ARG A 14 -3.43 -7.98 -12.45
N ARG A 15 -2.34 -8.75 -12.56
CA ARG A 15 -2.35 -10.15 -13.00
C ARG A 15 -3.23 -11.03 -12.12
N TYR A 16 -3.17 -10.83 -10.81
CA TYR A 16 -3.97 -11.57 -9.83
C TYR A 16 -5.29 -10.89 -9.49
N ASN A 17 -5.62 -9.77 -10.13
CA ASN A 17 -6.82 -8.97 -9.86
C ASN A 17 -6.99 -8.65 -8.36
N LEU A 18 -5.89 -8.28 -7.70
CA LEU A 18 -5.89 -7.93 -6.28
C LEU A 18 -6.40 -6.50 -6.09
N GLU A 19 -7.29 -6.30 -5.13
CA GLU A 19 -7.73 -4.96 -4.73
C GLU A 19 -6.74 -4.30 -3.75
N VAL A 20 -6.15 -5.10 -2.85
CA VAL A 20 -5.19 -4.65 -1.84
C VAL A 20 -4.06 -5.66 -1.71
N LEU A 21 -2.82 -5.18 -1.72
CA LEU A 21 -1.62 -5.98 -1.45
C LEU A 21 -0.79 -5.32 -0.34
N GLY A 22 -0.49 -6.07 0.71
CA GLY A 22 0.42 -5.65 1.78
C GLY A 22 1.83 -6.19 1.56
N ILE A 23 2.85 -5.35 1.72
CA ILE A 23 4.25 -5.70 1.58
C ILE A 23 5.02 -5.18 2.79
N SER A 24 5.67 -6.10 3.50
CA SER A 24 6.56 -5.78 4.61
C SER A 24 7.98 -5.55 4.13
N GLU A 25 8.80 -4.88 4.95
CA GLU A 25 10.25 -4.69 4.73
C GLU A 25 10.60 -3.95 3.44
N THR A 26 9.79 -2.96 3.05
CA THR A 26 9.93 -2.24 1.77
C THR A 26 11.03 -1.17 1.73
N HIS A 27 11.83 -1.07 2.81
CA HIS A 27 12.92 -0.11 2.99
C HIS A 27 12.49 1.34 2.72
N TRP A 28 11.26 1.72 3.06
CA TRP A 28 10.83 3.11 2.99
C TRP A 28 11.34 3.85 4.22
N MET A 29 11.78 5.10 4.03
CA MET A 29 12.38 5.91 5.09
C MET A 29 11.42 6.95 5.69
N GLN A 30 10.18 7.00 5.21
CA GLN A 30 9.19 8.00 5.60
C GLN A 30 7.78 7.40 5.58
N VAL A 31 6.84 8.15 6.14
CA VAL A 31 5.40 7.90 5.97
C VAL A 31 4.90 8.74 4.81
N GLY A 32 4.10 8.15 3.92
CA GLY A 32 3.54 8.91 2.82
C GLY A 32 2.69 8.07 1.89
N GLN A 33 2.32 8.70 0.79
CA GLN A 33 1.59 8.05 -0.29
C GLN A 33 2.19 8.42 -1.65
N ARG A 34 2.04 7.51 -2.62
CA ARG A 34 2.51 7.73 -3.99
C ARG A 34 1.58 7.06 -4.98
N LEU A 35 1.22 7.76 -6.05
CA LEU A 35 0.55 7.17 -7.20
C LEU A 35 1.58 6.50 -8.11
N ALA A 36 1.28 5.28 -8.54
CA ALA A 36 2.05 4.53 -9.52
C ALA A 36 1.11 4.07 -10.63
N SER A 37 1.18 4.70 -11.81
CA SER A 37 0.26 4.49 -12.93
C SER A 37 -1.23 4.55 -12.53
N GLU A 38 -1.79 3.46 -12.01
CA GLU A 38 -3.19 3.34 -11.57
C GLU A 38 -3.36 2.83 -10.13
N GLU A 39 -2.27 2.49 -9.45
CA GLU A 39 -2.25 2.02 -8.07
C GLU A 39 -1.83 3.13 -7.13
N LEU A 40 -2.42 3.14 -5.93
CA LEU A 40 -2.02 4.00 -4.83
C LEU A 40 -1.17 3.19 -3.85
N LEU A 41 0.06 3.63 -3.60
CA LEU A 41 0.91 3.11 -2.54
C LEU A 41 0.71 3.97 -1.29
N LEU A 42 0.39 3.34 -0.18
CA LEU A 42 0.46 3.92 1.17
C LEU A 42 1.66 3.28 1.86
N TYR A 43 2.60 4.05 2.35
CA TYR A 43 3.80 3.50 2.96
C TYR A 43 4.10 4.15 4.31
N SER A 44 4.67 3.32 5.18
CA SER A 44 5.22 3.70 6.46
C SER A 44 6.66 3.23 6.52
N GLY A 45 7.50 4.02 7.16
CA GLY A 45 8.93 3.85 7.19
C GLY A 45 9.52 4.67 8.33
N HIS A 46 10.77 4.38 8.69
CA HIS A 46 11.47 5.13 9.73
C HIS A 46 12.55 6.02 9.11
N GLU A 47 12.82 7.18 9.73
CA GLU A 47 13.87 8.10 9.31
C GLU A 47 15.25 7.44 9.18
N GLU A 48 16.09 8.08 8.38
CA GLU A 48 17.48 7.71 8.10
C GLU A 48 18.24 7.43 9.41
N ASN A 49 18.95 6.28 9.45
CA ASN A 49 19.66 5.65 10.59
C ASN A 49 18.92 4.54 11.37
N ALA A 50 17.66 4.23 11.09
CA ALA A 50 17.02 3.03 11.63
C ALA A 50 17.42 1.75 10.86
N PRO A 51 17.25 0.56 11.46
CA PRO A 51 17.49 -0.71 10.76
C PRO A 51 16.70 -0.73 9.46
N ARG A 52 17.41 -0.92 8.33
CA ARG A 52 16.84 -0.91 6.97
C ARG A 52 15.78 -2.00 6.75
N THR A 53 15.56 -2.89 7.71
CA THR A 53 14.52 -3.94 7.72
C THR A 53 13.13 -3.44 8.13
N GLN A 54 12.94 -2.13 8.27
CA GLN A 54 11.66 -1.53 8.65
C GLN A 54 10.97 -0.90 7.44
N GLY A 55 9.63 -0.97 7.45
CA GLY A 55 8.79 -0.45 6.39
C GLY A 55 7.60 -1.35 6.13
N PHE A 56 6.43 -0.76 5.93
CA PHE A 56 5.24 -1.47 5.48
C PHE A 56 4.55 -0.65 4.41
N THR A 57 4.08 -1.32 3.36
CA THR A 57 3.39 -0.69 2.23
C THR A 57 2.09 -1.41 1.94
N LEU A 58 1.02 -0.66 1.73
CA LEU A 58 -0.18 -1.13 1.05
C LEU A 58 -0.16 -0.62 -0.39
N MET A 59 -0.34 -1.51 -1.37
CA MET A 59 -0.64 -1.14 -2.74
C MET A 59 -2.12 -1.39 -2.99
N LEU A 60 -2.82 -0.35 -3.41
CA LEU A 60 -4.26 -0.35 -3.64
C LEU A 60 -4.51 -0.25 -5.14
N SER A 61 -5.38 -1.10 -5.67
CA SER A 61 -5.90 -0.92 -7.02
C SER A 61 -6.74 0.36 -7.12
N ARG A 62 -7.03 0.81 -8.33
CA ARG A 62 -7.95 1.94 -8.57
C ARG A 62 -9.30 1.75 -7.86
N GLN A 63 -9.81 0.52 -7.79
CA GLN A 63 -11.08 0.22 -7.11
C GLN A 63 -10.97 0.41 -5.60
N ALA A 64 -9.93 -0.14 -4.97
CA ALA A 64 -9.70 0.02 -3.54
C ALA A 64 -9.37 1.48 -3.17
N GLN A 65 -8.68 2.21 -4.05
CA GLN A 65 -8.43 3.63 -3.89
C GLN A 65 -9.75 4.41 -3.80
N ASN A 66 -10.71 4.13 -4.67
CA ASN A 66 -12.01 4.82 -4.70
C ASN A 66 -12.89 4.51 -3.48
N THR A 67 -12.61 3.44 -2.75
CA THR A 67 -13.32 3.08 -1.53
C THR A 67 -12.57 3.47 -0.27
N LEU A 68 -11.30 3.89 -0.36
CA LEU A 68 -10.51 4.32 0.79
C LEU A 68 -11.11 5.61 1.39
N ILE A 69 -11.48 5.55 2.67
CA ILE A 69 -12.02 6.69 3.43
C ILE A 69 -10.89 7.43 4.15
N ARG A 70 -10.01 6.67 4.83
CA ARG A 70 -8.91 7.20 5.64
C ARG A 70 -7.82 6.16 5.77
N TRP A 71 -6.59 6.62 5.92
CA TRP A 71 -5.50 5.79 6.40
C TRP A 71 -4.63 6.54 7.40
N GLU A 72 -3.89 5.80 8.21
CA GLU A 72 -2.93 6.32 9.18
C GLU A 72 -1.79 5.32 9.39
N SER A 73 -0.59 5.83 9.60
CA SER A 73 0.57 5.02 10.01
C SER A 73 0.67 5.00 11.54
N HIS A 74 0.94 3.81 12.09
CA HIS A 74 1.22 3.60 13.51
C HIS A 74 2.66 3.10 13.67
N GLY A 75 3.60 3.92 13.20
CA GLY A 75 5.02 3.58 13.14
C GLY A 75 5.42 2.80 11.88
N PRO A 76 6.68 2.35 11.80
CA PRO A 76 7.29 1.89 10.54
C PRO A 76 6.73 0.58 9.96
N ARG A 77 5.93 -0.17 10.73
CA ARG A 77 5.47 -1.51 10.37
C ARG A 77 3.96 -1.65 10.30
N ILE A 78 3.21 -0.59 10.63
CA ILE A 78 1.76 -0.67 10.75
C ILE A 78 1.13 0.48 9.98
N ILE A 79 0.25 0.11 9.05
CA ILE A 79 -0.69 1.02 8.40
C ILE A 79 -2.09 0.51 8.73
N LYS A 80 -2.96 1.40 9.20
CA LYS A 80 -4.40 1.16 9.24
C LYS A 80 -5.04 1.90 8.07
N ALA A 81 -5.88 1.20 7.31
CA ALA A 81 -6.65 1.76 6.22
C ALA A 81 -8.12 1.38 6.39
N LEU A 82 -9.00 2.35 6.25
CA LEU A 82 -10.44 2.20 6.36
C LEU A 82 -11.06 2.32 4.97
N PHE A 83 -11.83 1.31 4.58
CA PHE A 83 -12.49 1.24 3.28
C PHE A 83 -14.01 1.22 3.43
N LYS A 84 -14.69 1.90 2.51
CA LYS A 84 -16.14 1.78 2.33
C LYS A 84 -16.45 0.48 1.60
N THR A 85 -17.15 -0.43 2.27
CA THR A 85 -17.61 -1.67 1.62
C THR A 85 -19.09 -1.57 1.27
N LYS A 86 -19.50 -2.26 0.20
CA LYS A 86 -20.92 -2.56 -0.04
C LYS A 86 -21.21 -3.93 0.55
N LYS A 87 -22.34 -4.07 1.24
CA LYS A 87 -22.81 -5.39 1.67
C LYS A 87 -23.13 -6.21 0.43
N ARG A 88 -22.42 -7.30 0.22
CA ARG A 88 -22.75 -8.27 -0.83
C ARG A 88 -23.96 -9.05 -0.33
N VAL A 89 -25.11 -8.86 -0.97
CA VAL A 89 -26.29 -9.69 -0.73
C VAL A 89 -26.07 -10.94 -1.57
N PHE A 90 -25.82 -12.08 -0.93
CA PHE A 90 -25.87 -13.37 -1.60
C PHE A 90 -27.35 -13.71 -1.77
N GLN A 91 -27.81 -13.75 -3.01
CA GLN A 91 -29.10 -14.35 -3.39
C GLN A 91 -28.89 -15.82 -3.71
#